data_AF-A0A564YE82-F1
#
_entry.id   AF-A0A564YE82-F1
#
_cell.length_a   1.000
_cell.length_b   1.000
_cell.length_c   1.000
_cell.angle_alpha   90.00
_cell.angle_beta   90.00
_cell.angle_gamma   90.00
#
_symmetry.space_group_name_H-M   'P 1'
#
loop_
_entity.id
_entity.type
_entity.pdbx_description
1 polymer ?
#
loop_
_entity_poly.entity_id
_entity_poly.type
_entity_poly.pdbx_seq_one_letter_code
_entity_poly.pdbx_strand_id
1 'polypeptide(L)'
;METRNPSPPPGFDSTVEEDDHIGNSAYSKRWLYSLILQVLTKLSQIGEIFDDIDEELDSLLEDDLCKLWDITSDQSLLEPLRQFQLVPVFTECIHKSKNHRLIEISLGILANISLDDEQCGVISEDPTFMANALGLLSTDDTRILIELFRLLRSVLASRPHRQVWLDAVHFAPEFIERVNFILVSSTNAHLLMSTINALETILRIDDSIGELWCNTNLLGSLQDAQHQMWWVSSMLLSKSIVGFMAMR
;
A
#
# COMPACT_ATOMS: atom_id res chain seq x y z
N MET A 1 31.06 -31.86 -47.45
CA MET A 1 31.79 -30.72 -46.85
C MET A 1 30.86 -30.11 -45.82
N GLU A 2 31.07 -30.45 -44.55
CA GLU A 2 30.25 -29.95 -43.46
C GLU A 2 30.62 -28.49 -43.19
N THR A 3 29.65 -27.60 -43.41
CA THR A 3 29.75 -26.17 -43.12
C THR A 3 29.87 -26.01 -41.60
N ARG A 4 31.09 -25.78 -41.11
CA ARG A 4 31.33 -25.38 -39.72
C ARG A 4 30.59 -24.08 -39.44
N ASN A 5 29.87 -24.04 -38.31
CA ASN A 5 29.35 -22.79 -37.77
C ASN A 5 30.50 -21.81 -37.53
N PRO A 6 30.27 -20.51 -37.78
CA PRO A 6 31.27 -19.49 -37.50
C PRO A 6 31.57 -19.44 -35.99
N SER A 7 32.83 -19.11 -35.67
CA SER A 7 33.28 -18.96 -34.30
C SER A 7 32.56 -17.80 -33.62
N PRO A 8 32.21 -17.92 -32.32
CA PRO A 8 31.60 -16.83 -31.57
C PRO A 8 32.54 -15.59 -31.54
N PRO A 9 31.96 -14.37 -31.47
CA PRO A 9 32.73 -13.14 -31.51
C PRO A 9 33.73 -13.07 -30.34
N PRO A 10 34.95 -12.51 -30.56
CA PRO A 10 35.94 -12.34 -29.50
C PRO A 10 35.39 -11.40 -28.43
N GLY A 11 35.23 -11.90 -27.19
CA GLY A 11 34.69 -11.14 -26.05
C GLY A 11 33.34 -11.64 -25.53
N PHE A 12 32.74 -12.66 -26.15
CA PHE A 12 31.62 -13.39 -25.54
C PHE A 12 32.18 -14.37 -24.50
N ASP A 13 32.45 -13.87 -23.31
CA ASP A 13 32.74 -14.74 -22.17
C ASP A 13 31.44 -15.47 -21.83
N SER A 14 31.35 -16.75 -22.18
CA SER A 14 30.17 -17.59 -21.97
C SER A 14 29.89 -17.90 -20.48
N THR A 15 30.46 -17.10 -19.58
CA THR A 15 30.48 -17.32 -18.13
C THR A 15 29.89 -16.18 -17.31
N VAL A 16 29.47 -15.07 -17.95
CA VAL A 16 28.61 -14.09 -17.27
C VAL A 16 27.17 -14.54 -17.45
N GLU A 17 26.77 -15.59 -16.73
CA GLU A 17 25.35 -15.76 -16.41
C GLU A 17 24.95 -14.50 -15.63
N GLU A 18 24.22 -13.59 -16.28
CA GLU A 18 23.62 -12.47 -15.58
C GLU A 18 22.74 -13.06 -14.48
N ASP A 19 23.16 -12.83 -13.24
CA ASP A 19 22.45 -13.28 -12.06
C ASP A 19 21.01 -12.72 -12.10
N ASP A 20 20.04 -13.61 -12.31
CA ASP A 20 18.62 -13.27 -12.41
C ASP A 20 17.97 -13.13 -11.02
N HIS A 21 18.73 -13.18 -9.93
CA HIS A 21 18.20 -13.05 -8.58
C HIS A 21 18.07 -11.59 -8.12
N ILE A 22 16.96 -11.24 -7.47
CA ILE A 22 16.78 -9.93 -6.83
C ILE A 22 17.56 -9.93 -5.52
N GLY A 23 18.69 -9.22 -5.49
CA GLY A 23 19.58 -9.23 -4.33
C GLY A 23 20.06 -10.65 -4.01
N ASN A 24 19.96 -11.06 -2.74
CA ASN A 24 20.32 -12.41 -2.30
C ASN A 24 19.12 -13.37 -2.23
N SER A 25 18.00 -13.03 -2.87
CA SER A 25 16.77 -13.83 -2.81
C SER A 25 16.69 -14.88 -3.92
N ALA A 26 15.69 -15.77 -3.84
CA ALA A 26 15.36 -16.70 -4.92
C ALA A 26 14.45 -16.07 -6.00
N TYR A 27 14.10 -14.78 -5.90
CA TYR A 27 13.15 -14.14 -6.79
C TYR A 27 13.80 -13.68 -8.09
N SER A 28 13.13 -13.89 -9.22
CA SER A 28 13.64 -13.60 -10.56
C SER A 28 13.44 -12.12 -10.96
N LYS A 29 14.50 -11.46 -11.47
CA LYS A 29 14.43 -10.11 -12.05
C LYS A 29 13.55 -10.11 -13.31
N ARG A 30 13.69 -11.13 -14.16
CA ARG A 30 12.87 -11.30 -15.38
C ARG A 30 11.38 -11.44 -15.06
N TRP A 31 11.05 -12.19 -14.01
CA TRP A 31 9.66 -12.27 -13.55
C TRP A 31 9.13 -10.89 -13.14
N LEU A 32 9.89 -10.14 -12.35
CA LEU A 32 9.48 -8.81 -11.90
C LEU A 32 9.32 -7.82 -13.08
N TYR A 33 10.25 -7.80 -14.04
CA TYR A 33 10.09 -6.98 -15.25
C TYR A 33 8.85 -7.38 -16.06
N SER A 34 8.58 -8.69 -16.18
CA SER A 34 7.39 -9.18 -16.87
C SER A 34 6.11 -8.72 -16.18
N LEU A 35 6.07 -8.78 -14.84
CA LEU A 35 4.96 -8.30 -14.03
C LEU A 35 4.75 -6.78 -14.20
N ILE A 36 5.81 -5.98 -14.14
CA ILE A 36 5.75 -4.53 -14.36
C ILE A 36 5.16 -4.22 -15.74
N LEU A 37 5.64 -4.91 -16.78
CA LEU A 37 5.13 -4.72 -18.14
C LEU A 37 3.65 -5.08 -18.27
N GLN A 38 3.19 -6.15 -17.59
CA GLN A 38 1.78 -6.51 -17.55
C GLN A 38 0.92 -5.43 -16.87
N VAL A 39 1.38 -4.91 -15.73
CA VAL A 39 0.71 -3.81 -15.01
C VAL A 39 0.61 -2.57 -15.91
N LEU A 40 1.73 -2.13 -16.48
CA LEU A 40 1.76 -0.96 -17.38
C LEU A 40 0.87 -1.14 -18.61
N THR A 41 0.83 -2.36 -19.17
CA THR A 41 -0.07 -2.68 -20.29
C THR A 41 -1.53 -2.55 -19.86
N LYS A 42 -1.90 -3.09 -18.69
CA LYS A 42 -3.26 -2.92 -18.14
C LYS A 42 -3.59 -1.45 -17.93
N LEU A 43 -2.69 -0.66 -17.35
CA LEU A 43 -2.90 0.78 -17.13
C LEU A 43 -3.06 1.56 -18.44
N SER A 44 -2.39 1.17 -19.52
CA SER A 44 -2.54 1.81 -20.82
C SER A 44 -3.92 1.60 -21.46
N GLN A 45 -4.63 0.54 -21.06
CA GLN A 45 -5.98 0.22 -21.54
C GLN A 45 -7.07 0.93 -20.72
N ILE A 46 -6.74 1.42 -19.53
CA ILE A 46 -7.67 2.17 -18.67
C ILE A 46 -7.98 3.51 -19.35
N GLY A 47 -9.20 3.65 -19.87
CA GLY A 47 -9.68 4.83 -20.59
C GLY A 47 -9.97 4.62 -22.08
N GLU A 48 -9.55 3.50 -22.67
CA GLU A 48 -9.99 3.11 -24.02
C GLU A 48 -11.38 2.46 -24.00
N ILE A 49 -11.78 1.92 -22.85
CA ILE A 49 -13.06 1.24 -22.63
C ILE A 49 -13.96 2.16 -21.81
N PHE A 50 -15.05 2.63 -22.41
CA PHE A 50 -16.13 3.39 -21.75
C PHE A 50 -16.98 2.45 -20.88
N ASP A 51 -16.39 1.77 -19.90
CA ASP A 51 -17.19 1.04 -18.90
C ASP A 51 -16.96 1.59 -17.50
N ASP A 52 -18.07 1.94 -16.87
CA ASP A 52 -18.17 2.37 -15.47
C ASP A 52 -18.23 1.15 -14.52
N ILE A 53 -17.85 -0.03 -15.03
CA ILE A 53 -17.87 -1.29 -14.31
C ILE A 53 -16.54 -1.44 -13.59
N ASP A 54 -16.60 -1.72 -12.29
CA ASP A 54 -15.47 -2.21 -11.50
C ASP A 54 -15.03 -3.55 -12.08
N GLU A 55 -14.10 -3.52 -13.04
CA GLU A 55 -13.55 -4.72 -13.66
C GLU A 55 -12.75 -5.49 -12.62
N GLU A 56 -13.08 -6.76 -12.41
CA GLU A 56 -12.32 -7.67 -11.54
C GLU A 56 -10.85 -7.79 -12.00
N LEU A 57 -9.93 -7.97 -11.05
CA LEU A 57 -8.52 -8.12 -11.38
C LEU A 57 -8.30 -9.52 -11.94
N ASP A 58 -7.54 -9.66 -13.02
CA ASP A 58 -7.17 -10.98 -13.52
C ASP A 58 -6.47 -11.78 -12.41
N SER A 59 -6.93 -13.01 -12.16
CA SER A 59 -6.49 -13.79 -11.00
C SER A 59 -5.00 -14.10 -11.02
N LEU A 60 -4.41 -14.30 -12.21
CA LEU A 60 -2.97 -14.58 -12.33
C LEU A 60 -2.16 -13.32 -12.05
N LEU A 61 -2.62 -12.18 -12.56
CA LEU A 61 -2.01 -10.89 -12.26
C LEU A 61 -2.13 -10.53 -10.78
N GLU A 62 -3.28 -10.79 -10.15
CA GLU A 62 -3.48 -10.60 -8.71
C GLU A 62 -2.50 -11.46 -7.90
N ASP A 63 -2.38 -12.75 -8.22
CA ASP A 63 -1.47 -13.66 -7.52
C ASP A 63 -0.01 -13.19 -7.62
N ASP A 64 0.42 -12.73 -8.79
CA ASP A 64 1.78 -12.22 -8.99
C ASP A 64 2.01 -10.87 -8.28
N LEU A 65 1.00 -10.00 -8.25
CA LEU A 65 1.04 -8.75 -7.47
C LEU A 65 1.08 -9.03 -5.96
N CYS A 66 0.36 -10.03 -5.47
CA CYS A 66 0.43 -10.46 -4.07
C CYS A 66 1.82 -10.99 -3.72
N LYS A 67 2.46 -11.77 -4.61
CA LYS A 67 3.86 -12.19 -4.42
C LYS A 67 4.79 -10.98 -4.34
N LEU A 68 4.61 -9.97 -5.19
CA LEU A 68 5.41 -8.74 -5.12
C LEU A 68 5.17 -7.98 -3.80
N TRP A 69 3.92 -7.93 -3.33
CA TRP A 69 3.61 -7.37 -2.02
C TRP A 69 4.37 -8.12 -0.92
N ASP A 70 4.35 -9.45 -0.91
CA ASP A 70 5.11 -10.26 0.04
C ASP A 70 6.63 -9.99 -0.06
N ILE A 71 7.19 -9.90 -1.28
CA ILE A 71 8.61 -9.59 -1.51
C ILE A 71 8.97 -8.23 -0.90
N THR A 72 8.15 -7.20 -1.14
CA THR A 72 8.42 -5.85 -0.62
C THR A 72 8.33 -5.76 0.91
N SER A 73 7.68 -6.73 1.57
CA SER A 73 7.65 -6.79 3.04
C SER A 73 9.01 -7.14 3.66
N ASP A 74 9.91 -7.77 2.88
CA ASP A 74 11.28 -8.03 3.29
C ASP A 74 12.15 -6.78 3.08
N GLN A 75 12.45 -6.08 4.18
CA GLN A 75 13.27 -4.86 4.16
C GLN A 75 14.67 -5.08 3.57
N SER A 76 15.22 -6.31 3.61
CA SER A 76 16.53 -6.61 3.03
C SER A 76 16.53 -6.57 1.50
N LEU A 77 15.35 -6.61 0.87
CA LEU A 77 15.18 -6.57 -0.58
C LEU A 77 14.81 -5.18 -1.11
N LEU A 78 14.53 -4.20 -0.25
CA LEU A 78 14.11 -2.86 -0.69
C LEU A 78 15.19 -2.14 -1.50
N GLU A 79 16.45 -2.21 -1.07
CA GLU A 79 17.58 -1.62 -1.82
C GLU A 79 17.77 -2.29 -3.20
N PRO A 80 17.82 -3.64 -3.30
CA PRO A 80 17.83 -4.32 -4.59
C PRO A 80 16.64 -4.02 -5.50
N LEU A 81 15.48 -3.67 -4.93
CA LEU A 81 14.26 -3.36 -5.67
C LEU A 81 14.27 -1.96 -6.29
N ARG A 82 15.13 -1.04 -5.85
CA ARG A 82 15.18 0.35 -6.35
C ARG A 82 15.34 0.43 -7.87
N GLN A 83 16.16 -0.46 -8.45
CA GLN A 83 16.44 -0.50 -9.89
C GLN A 83 15.19 -0.73 -10.77
N PHE A 84 14.11 -1.30 -10.21
CA PHE A 84 12.90 -1.63 -10.96
C PHE A 84 11.89 -0.48 -11.03
N GLN A 85 12.14 0.64 -10.34
CA GLN A 85 11.29 1.84 -10.38
C GLN A 85 9.80 1.53 -10.11
N LEU A 86 9.53 0.79 -9.04
CA LEU A 86 8.17 0.37 -8.69
C LEU A 86 7.27 1.55 -8.28
N VAL A 87 7.83 2.62 -7.69
CA VAL A 87 7.06 3.77 -7.21
C VAL A 87 6.22 4.42 -8.32
N PRO A 88 6.78 4.84 -9.48
CA PRO A 88 5.98 5.37 -10.59
C PRO A 88 4.89 4.42 -11.09
N VAL A 89 5.14 3.10 -11.08
CA VAL A 89 4.16 2.11 -11.56
C VAL A 89 2.93 2.08 -10.64
N PHE A 90 3.15 1.97 -9.33
CA PHE A 90 2.05 1.80 -8.37
C PHE A 90 1.36 3.10 -7.97
N THR A 91 2.05 4.24 -8.07
CA THR A 91 1.41 5.56 -7.97
C THR A 91 0.43 5.78 -9.13
N GLU A 92 0.82 5.38 -10.35
CA GLU A 92 -0.06 5.42 -11.53
C GLU A 92 -1.24 4.45 -11.43
N CYS A 93 -1.05 3.26 -10.84
CA CYS A 93 -2.16 2.35 -10.52
C CYS A 93 -3.22 3.04 -9.65
N ILE A 94 -2.80 3.75 -8.61
CA ILE A 94 -3.71 4.46 -7.70
C ILE A 94 -4.38 5.64 -8.41
N HIS A 95 -3.66 6.33 -9.30
CA HIS A 95 -4.20 7.47 -10.03
C HIS A 95 -5.27 7.08 -11.07
N LYS A 96 -5.06 5.99 -11.80
CA LYS A 96 -5.91 5.61 -12.95
C LYS A 96 -6.93 4.52 -12.66
N SER A 97 -6.62 3.59 -11.78
CA SER A 97 -7.47 2.41 -11.58
C SER A 97 -8.78 2.76 -10.87
N LYS A 98 -9.87 2.11 -11.28
CA LYS A 98 -11.11 2.00 -10.49
C LYS A 98 -11.20 0.66 -9.75
N ASN A 99 -10.37 -0.32 -10.11
CA ASN A 99 -10.34 -1.63 -9.48
C ASN A 99 -9.80 -1.52 -8.06
N HIS A 100 -10.65 -1.79 -7.08
CA HIS A 100 -10.32 -1.66 -5.65
C HIS A 100 -9.17 -2.57 -5.21
N ARG A 101 -9.11 -3.79 -5.75
CA ARG A 101 -8.08 -4.76 -5.41
C ARG A 101 -6.69 -4.34 -5.89
N LEU A 102 -6.61 -3.77 -7.09
CA LEU A 102 -5.37 -3.22 -7.64
C LEU A 102 -4.92 -2.00 -6.81
N ILE A 103 -5.83 -1.12 -6.43
CA ILE A 103 -5.53 0.04 -5.57
C ILE A 103 -5.01 -0.44 -4.19
N GLU A 104 -5.70 -1.40 -3.57
CA GLU A 104 -5.31 -2.00 -2.29
C GLU A 104 -3.88 -2.55 -2.35
N ILE A 105 -3.58 -3.42 -3.33
CA ILE A 105 -2.25 -4.01 -3.46
C ILE A 105 -1.19 -2.95 -3.77
N SER A 106 -1.52 -1.95 -4.59
CA SER A 106 -0.61 -0.85 -4.94
C SER A 106 -0.24 -0.02 -3.70
N LEU A 107 -1.23 0.35 -2.88
CA LEU A 107 -0.99 1.02 -1.60
C LEU A 107 -0.13 0.16 -0.68
N GLY A 108 -0.40 -1.15 -0.63
CA GLY A 108 0.33 -2.07 0.22
C GLY A 108 1.80 -2.22 -0.16
N ILE A 109 2.08 -2.30 -1.47
CA ILE A 109 3.44 -2.30 -2.02
C ILE A 109 4.14 -0.97 -1.71
N LEU A 110 3.49 0.17 -1.97
CA LEU A 110 4.08 1.49 -1.71
C LEU A 110 4.36 1.71 -0.21
N ALA A 111 3.48 1.25 0.67
CA ALA A 111 3.67 1.36 2.11
C ALA A 111 4.89 0.57 2.61
N ASN A 112 5.19 -0.57 1.99
CA ASN A 112 6.41 -1.33 2.27
C ASN A 112 7.65 -0.63 1.70
N ILE A 113 7.58 -0.21 0.43
CA ILE A 113 8.68 0.45 -0.27
C ILE A 113 9.08 1.76 0.39
N SER A 114 8.13 2.52 0.94
CA SER A 114 8.41 3.78 1.63
C SER A 114 9.17 3.63 2.95
N LEU A 115 9.43 2.40 3.41
CA LEU A 115 10.37 2.15 4.52
C LEU A 115 11.83 2.36 4.11
N ASP A 116 12.11 2.34 2.81
CA ASP A 116 13.38 2.76 2.24
C ASP A 116 13.39 4.28 2.02
N ASP A 117 14.33 5.00 2.65
CA ASP A 117 14.33 6.47 2.62
C ASP A 117 14.48 7.04 1.18
N GLU A 118 15.24 6.38 0.30
CA GLU A 118 15.40 6.85 -1.08
C GLU A 118 14.08 6.74 -1.85
N GLN A 119 13.41 5.59 -1.76
CA GLN A 119 12.11 5.40 -2.40
C GLN A 119 11.02 6.27 -1.76
N CYS A 120 11.05 6.47 -0.43
CA CYS A 120 10.17 7.40 0.25
C CYS A 120 10.33 8.83 -0.27
N GLY A 121 11.57 9.23 -0.58
CA GLY A 121 11.86 10.48 -1.27
C GLY A 121 11.15 10.58 -2.61
N VAL A 122 11.26 9.56 -3.46
CA VAL A 122 10.58 9.52 -4.78
C VAL A 122 9.06 9.65 -4.63
N ILE A 123 8.45 8.96 -3.66
CA ILE A 123 7.00 9.07 -3.40
C ILE A 123 6.65 10.49 -2.95
N SER A 124 7.49 11.10 -2.12
CA SER A 124 7.24 12.41 -1.49
C SER A 124 7.49 13.61 -2.41
N GLU A 125 8.09 13.38 -3.58
CA GLU A 125 8.29 14.39 -4.63
C GLU A 125 7.04 14.57 -5.52
N ASP A 126 6.02 13.71 -5.39
CA ASP A 126 4.79 13.79 -6.17
C ASP A 126 3.59 14.31 -5.34
N PRO A 127 3.30 15.63 -5.36
CA PRO A 127 2.14 16.18 -4.68
C PRO A 127 0.80 15.74 -5.28
N THR A 128 0.78 15.33 -6.55
CA THR A 128 -0.43 14.82 -7.20
C THR A 128 -0.78 13.45 -6.62
N PHE A 129 0.22 12.59 -6.46
CA PHE A 129 0.04 11.30 -5.77
C PHE A 129 -0.45 11.51 -4.33
N MET A 130 0.17 12.41 -3.55
CA MET A 130 -0.27 12.68 -2.18
C MET A 130 -1.75 13.10 -2.12
N ALA A 131 -2.18 14.00 -3.01
CA ALA A 131 -3.58 14.43 -3.09
C ALA A 131 -4.52 13.28 -3.49
N ASN A 132 -4.14 12.48 -4.49
CA ASN A 132 -4.94 11.32 -4.93
C ASN A 132 -5.07 10.27 -3.83
N ALA A 133 -3.96 9.95 -3.15
CA ALA A 133 -3.94 8.99 -2.05
C ALA A 133 -4.82 9.46 -0.88
N LEU A 134 -4.73 10.74 -0.48
CA LEU A 134 -5.60 11.29 0.57
C LEU A 134 -7.07 11.36 0.12
N GLY A 135 -7.33 11.56 -1.17
CA GLY A 135 -8.67 11.48 -1.76
C GLY A 135 -9.35 10.13 -1.58
N LEU A 136 -8.58 9.04 -1.48
CA LEU A 136 -9.10 7.70 -1.20
C LEU A 136 -9.78 7.58 0.16
N LEU A 137 -9.61 8.53 1.10
CA LEU A 137 -10.40 8.57 2.35
C LEU A 137 -11.91 8.66 2.12
N SER A 138 -12.35 9.01 0.91
CA SER A 138 -13.76 9.07 0.53
C SER A 138 -14.33 7.70 0.09
N THR A 139 -13.51 6.65 -0.03
CA THR A 139 -13.99 5.30 -0.38
C THR A 139 -14.59 4.59 0.83
N ASP A 140 -15.54 3.69 0.57
CA ASP A 140 -16.08 2.77 1.58
C ASP A 140 -15.32 1.43 1.62
N ASP A 141 -14.36 1.21 0.71
CA ASP A 141 -13.56 -0.02 0.69
C ASP A 141 -12.60 -0.06 1.89
N THR A 142 -12.92 -0.96 2.83
CA THR A 142 -12.17 -1.10 4.07
C THR A 142 -10.71 -1.47 3.87
N ARG A 143 -10.38 -2.25 2.83
CA ARG A 143 -9.00 -2.71 2.61
C ARG A 143 -8.14 -1.59 2.07
N ILE A 144 -8.67 -0.79 1.14
CA ILE A 144 -8.02 0.43 0.65
C ILE A 144 -7.73 1.38 1.81
N LEU A 145 -8.72 1.64 2.68
CA LEU A 145 -8.53 2.52 3.83
C LEU A 145 -7.46 2.01 4.81
N ILE A 146 -7.43 0.71 5.09
CA ILE A 146 -6.41 0.09 5.96
C ILE A 146 -5.01 0.36 5.39
N GLU A 147 -4.81 0.11 4.09
CA GLU A 147 -3.51 0.27 3.43
C GLU A 147 -3.12 1.73 3.24
N LEU A 148 -4.09 2.63 3.04
CA LEU A 148 -3.84 4.06 3.01
C LEU A 148 -3.29 4.56 4.36
N PHE A 149 -3.91 4.18 5.48
CA PHE A 149 -3.41 4.54 6.80
C PHE A 149 -2.04 3.89 7.09
N ARG A 150 -1.77 2.70 6.56
CA ARG A 150 -0.46 2.05 6.66
C ARG A 150 0.61 2.80 5.87
N LEU A 151 0.29 3.25 4.64
CA LEU A 151 1.17 4.10 3.84
C LEU A 151 1.47 5.40 4.57
N LEU A 152 0.46 6.11 5.07
CA LEU A 152 0.64 7.37 5.82
C LEU A 152 1.60 7.19 7.01
N ARG A 153 1.45 6.11 7.78
CA ARG A 153 2.38 5.81 8.87
C ARG A 153 3.80 5.55 8.39
N SER A 154 3.95 4.84 7.28
CA SER A 154 5.25 4.50 6.71
C SER A 154 6.00 5.74 6.22
N VAL A 155 5.34 6.60 5.43
CA VAL A 155 5.95 7.85 4.93
C VAL A 155 6.24 8.85 6.06
N LEU A 156 5.38 8.94 7.09
CA LEU A 156 5.61 9.77 8.27
C LEU A 156 6.74 9.27 9.18
N ALA A 157 7.12 7.98 9.07
CA ALA A 157 8.27 7.44 9.78
C ALA A 157 9.60 7.97 9.23
N SER A 158 9.64 8.33 7.94
CA SER A 158 10.82 8.92 7.31
C SER A 158 11.00 10.38 7.75
N ARG A 159 11.99 10.63 8.61
CA ARG A 159 12.32 11.97 9.11
C ARG A 159 12.55 13.04 8.02
N PRO A 160 13.28 12.76 6.93
CA PRO A 160 13.50 13.77 5.89
C PRO A 160 12.23 14.13 5.11
N HIS A 161 11.27 13.20 4.99
CA HIS A 161 10.12 13.36 4.10
C HIS A 161 8.78 13.60 4.81
N ARG A 162 8.68 13.33 6.11
CA ARG A 162 7.42 13.45 6.85
C ARG A 162 6.75 14.83 6.79
N GLN A 163 7.51 15.92 6.65
CA GLN A 163 6.93 17.27 6.70
C GLN A 163 5.98 17.52 5.53
N VAL A 164 6.35 17.12 4.31
CA VAL A 164 5.49 17.34 3.14
C VAL A 164 4.18 16.55 3.24
N TRP A 165 4.22 15.38 3.89
CA TRP A 165 3.04 14.57 4.17
C TRP A 165 2.16 15.16 5.27
N LEU A 166 2.76 15.72 6.33
CA LEU A 166 2.00 16.44 7.35
C LEU A 166 1.30 17.66 6.78
N ASP A 167 2.00 18.43 5.94
CA ASP A 167 1.42 19.57 5.25
C ASP A 167 0.25 19.10 4.36
N ALA A 168 0.45 18.05 3.56
CA ALA A 168 -0.61 17.48 2.72
C ALA A 168 -1.83 17.04 3.53
N VAL A 169 -1.63 16.36 4.65
CA VAL A 169 -2.69 15.93 5.57
C VAL A 169 -3.41 17.12 6.21
N HIS A 170 -2.66 18.13 6.66
CA HIS A 170 -3.21 19.32 7.29
C HIS A 170 -4.09 20.13 6.33
N PHE A 171 -3.70 20.19 5.05
CA PHE A 171 -4.46 20.90 4.01
C PHE A 171 -5.47 20.02 3.28
N ALA A 172 -5.52 18.71 3.54
CA ALA A 172 -6.50 17.81 2.94
C ALA A 172 -7.91 18.13 3.48
N PRO A 173 -8.85 18.52 2.60
CA PRO A 173 -10.23 18.76 3.00
C PRO A 173 -10.82 17.51 3.65
N GLU A 174 -11.63 17.70 4.68
CA GLU A 174 -12.37 16.64 5.36
C GLU A 174 -11.52 15.52 5.99
N PHE A 175 -10.17 15.58 6.01
CA PHE A 175 -9.33 14.50 6.53
C PHE A 175 -9.78 14.06 7.93
N ILE A 176 -9.88 15.02 8.85
CA ILE A 176 -10.29 14.76 10.23
C ILE A 176 -11.77 14.36 10.34
N GLU A 177 -12.62 14.85 9.44
CA GLU A 177 -14.04 14.49 9.39
C GLU A 177 -14.21 13.03 8.97
N ARG A 178 -13.46 12.57 7.96
CA ARG A 178 -13.40 11.17 7.53
C ARG A 178 -12.81 10.26 8.59
N VAL A 179 -11.75 10.68 9.26
CA VAL A 179 -11.18 9.95 10.41
C VAL A 179 -12.25 9.76 11.50
N ASN A 180 -12.94 10.83 11.91
CA ASN A 180 -14.02 10.74 12.91
C ASN A 180 -15.16 9.83 12.43
N PHE A 181 -15.56 9.94 11.17
CA PHE A 181 -16.59 9.09 10.59
C PHE A 181 -16.22 7.61 10.67
N ILE A 182 -14.98 7.24 10.30
CA ILE A 182 -14.48 5.85 10.38
C ILE A 182 -14.49 5.36 11.82
N LEU A 183 -13.98 6.16 12.76
CA LEU A 183 -13.92 5.81 14.19
C LEU A 183 -15.30 5.57 14.80
N VAL A 184 -16.31 6.34 14.37
CA VAL A 184 -17.69 6.19 14.85
C VAL A 184 -18.43 5.05 14.15
N SER A 185 -18.18 4.81 12.86
CA SER A 185 -19.07 4.00 12.02
C SER A 185 -18.53 2.61 11.68
N SER A 186 -17.22 2.37 11.81
CA SER A 186 -16.61 1.09 11.39
C SER A 186 -16.62 0.04 12.50
N THR A 187 -17.24 -1.11 12.23
CA THR A 187 -17.12 -2.30 13.11
C THR A 187 -15.90 -3.17 12.80
N ASN A 188 -15.11 -2.81 11.78
CA ASN A 188 -13.89 -3.54 11.42
C ASN A 188 -12.74 -3.12 12.35
N ALA A 189 -12.32 -4.04 13.21
CA ALA A 189 -11.26 -3.79 14.19
C ALA A 189 -9.90 -3.45 13.55
N HIS A 190 -9.57 -4.02 12.38
CA HIS A 190 -8.32 -3.70 11.68
C HIS A 190 -8.33 -2.28 11.13
N LEU A 191 -9.46 -1.83 10.57
CA LEU A 191 -9.61 -0.45 10.11
C LEU A 191 -9.55 0.54 11.26
N LEU A 192 -10.26 0.27 12.36
CA LEU A 192 -10.21 1.11 13.56
C LEU A 192 -8.77 1.23 14.09
N MET A 193 -8.07 0.10 14.23
CA MET A 193 -6.68 0.10 14.69
C MET A 193 -5.74 0.82 13.72
N SER A 194 -5.89 0.62 12.41
CA SER A 194 -5.05 1.32 11.41
C SER A 194 -5.26 2.83 11.48
N THR A 195 -6.52 3.26 11.58
CA THR A 195 -6.92 4.67 11.72
C THR A 195 -6.35 5.30 12.99
N ILE A 196 -6.51 4.64 14.15
CA ILE A 196 -6.00 5.11 15.44
C ILE A 196 -4.48 5.22 15.41
N ASN A 197 -3.78 4.21 14.88
CA ASN A 197 -2.32 4.20 14.82
C ASN A 197 -1.78 5.32 13.90
N ALA A 198 -2.48 5.64 12.81
CA ALA A 198 -2.11 6.73 11.92
C ALA A 198 -2.32 8.09 12.60
N LEU A 199 -3.47 8.27 13.25
CA LEU A 199 -3.77 9.46 14.03
C LEU A 199 -2.74 9.68 15.16
N GLU A 200 -2.43 8.64 15.95
CA GLU A 200 -1.39 8.71 16.99
C GLU A 200 -0.03 9.11 16.39
N THR A 201 0.32 8.57 15.22
CA THR A 201 1.56 8.90 14.54
C THR A 201 1.61 10.39 14.17
N ILE A 202 0.55 10.94 13.60
CA ILE A 202 0.45 12.36 13.22
C ILE A 202 0.55 13.25 14.47
N LEU A 203 -0.28 12.99 15.48
CA LEU A 203 -0.37 13.79 16.72
C LEU A 203 0.94 13.79 17.51
N ARG A 204 1.75 12.73 17.39
CA ARG A 204 3.07 12.66 18.02
C ARG A 204 4.14 13.48 17.29
N ILE A 205 3.95 13.76 16.00
CA ILE A 205 4.94 14.50 15.20
C ILE A 205 4.64 16.00 15.18
N ASP A 206 3.37 16.39 15.12
CA ASP A 206 2.94 17.78 14.99
C ASP A 206 1.98 18.20 16.11
N ASP A 207 2.51 18.94 17.08
CA ASP A 207 1.74 19.47 18.22
C ASP A 207 0.63 20.44 17.77
N SER A 208 0.82 21.18 16.67
CA SER A 208 -0.17 22.16 16.19
C SER A 208 -1.42 21.48 15.63
N ILE A 209 -1.24 20.35 14.94
CA ILE A 209 -2.34 19.47 14.54
C ILE A 209 -3.02 18.91 15.79
N GLY A 210 -2.24 18.56 16.83
CA GLY A 210 -2.77 18.13 18.12
C GLY A 210 -3.71 19.15 18.75
N GLU A 211 -3.32 20.41 18.82
CA GLU A 211 -4.16 21.49 19.34
C GLU A 211 -5.44 21.70 18.52
N LEU A 212 -5.37 21.53 17.20
CA LEU A 212 -6.51 21.71 16.30
C LEU A 212 -7.52 20.55 16.38
N TRP A 213 -7.03 19.31 16.40
CA TRP A 213 -7.88 18.12 16.27
C TRP A 213 -8.32 17.53 17.61
N CYS A 214 -7.58 17.71 18.71
CA CYS A 214 -7.92 17.16 20.02
C CYS A 214 -9.08 17.91 20.70
N ASN A 215 -10.25 17.86 20.09
CA ASN A 215 -11.50 18.43 20.59
C ASN A 215 -12.48 17.33 21.03
N THR A 216 -13.64 17.73 21.53
CA THR A 216 -14.65 16.79 22.04
C THR A 216 -15.18 15.83 20.99
N ASN A 217 -15.16 16.19 19.70
CA ASN A 217 -15.60 15.32 18.62
C ASN A 217 -14.64 14.14 18.48
N LEU A 218 -13.34 14.40 18.32
CA LEU A 218 -12.35 13.35 18.18
C LEU A 218 -12.27 12.44 19.42
N LEU A 219 -12.35 13.02 20.61
CA LEU A 219 -12.37 12.24 21.86
C LEU A 219 -13.61 11.34 21.94
N GLY A 220 -14.77 11.83 21.52
CA GLY A 220 -16.00 11.04 21.42
C GLY A 220 -15.88 9.90 20.41
N SER A 221 -15.37 10.20 19.21
CA SER A 221 -15.14 9.19 18.17
C SER A 221 -14.16 8.10 18.60
N LEU A 222 -13.09 8.45 19.32
CA LEU A 222 -12.16 7.48 19.90
C LEU A 222 -12.82 6.60 20.97
N GLN A 223 -13.69 7.18 21.80
CA GLN A 223 -14.46 6.43 22.79
C GLN A 223 -15.42 5.44 22.11
N ASP A 224 -16.12 5.86 21.05
CA ASP A 224 -17.00 4.99 20.27
C ASP A 224 -16.23 3.84 19.62
N ALA A 225 -15.08 4.13 19.00
CA ALA A 225 -14.19 3.11 18.45
C ALA A 225 -13.74 2.10 19.52
N GLN A 226 -13.37 2.58 20.72
CA GLN A 226 -12.99 1.73 21.84
C GLN A 226 -14.13 0.80 22.26
N HIS A 227 -15.35 1.32 22.39
CA HIS A 227 -16.52 0.52 22.70
C HIS A 227 -16.74 -0.56 21.64
N GLN A 228 -16.71 -0.19 20.35
CA GLN A 228 -16.89 -1.13 19.24
C GLN A 228 -15.88 -2.28 19.26
N MET A 229 -14.60 -1.99 19.51
CA MET A 229 -13.57 -3.02 19.61
C MET A 229 -13.77 -3.95 20.83
N TRP A 230 -14.27 -3.43 21.96
CA TRP A 230 -14.62 -4.24 23.13
C TRP A 230 -15.77 -5.21 22.86
N TRP A 231 -16.77 -4.79 22.08
CA TRP A 231 -17.87 -5.66 21.64
C TRP A 231 -17.36 -6.82 20.76
N VAL A 232 -16.40 -6.57 19.87
CA VAL A 232 -15.79 -7.61 19.04
C VAL A 232 -15.06 -8.65 19.91
N SER A 233 -14.27 -8.20 20.89
CA SER A 233 -13.58 -9.11 21.83
C SER A 233 -14.56 -9.95 22.64
N SER A 234 -15.63 -9.35 23.18
CA SER A 234 -16.62 -10.07 23.99
C SER A 234 -17.49 -11.03 23.17
N MET A 235 -17.80 -10.70 21.92
CA MET A 235 -18.58 -11.55 21.01
C MET A 235 -17.78 -12.73 20.44
N LEU A 236 -16.46 -12.57 20.22
CA LEU A 236 -15.58 -13.69 19.87
C LEU A 236 -15.44 -14.68 21.02
N LEU A 237 -15.34 -14.18 22.26
CA LEU A 237 -15.37 -14.99 23.48
C LEU A 237 -16.70 -15.75 23.62
N SER A 238 -17.84 -15.10 23.40
CA SER A 238 -19.15 -15.76 23.48
C SER A 238 -19.36 -16.82 22.38
N LYS A 239 -18.93 -16.56 21.14
CA LYS A 239 -18.96 -17.55 20.05
C LYS A 239 -18.06 -18.75 20.31
N SER A 240 -16.89 -18.53 20.93
CA SER A 240 -15.97 -19.60 21.30
C SER A 240 -16.54 -20.48 22.42
N ILE A 241 -17.23 -19.89 23.39
CA ILE A 241 -17.93 -20.62 24.46
C ILE A 241 -19.12 -21.42 23.91
N VAL A 242 -19.91 -20.86 22.99
CA VAL A 242 -21.04 -21.56 22.36
C VAL A 242 -20.56 -22.69 21.45
N GLY A 243 -19.47 -22.51 20.71
CA GLY A 243 -18.84 -23.57 19.91
C GLY A 243 -18.30 -24.72 20.77
N PHE A 244 -17.76 -24.41 21.95
CA PHE A 244 -17.29 -25.41 22.91
C PHE A 244 -18.45 -26.20 23.57
N MET A 245 -19.62 -25.56 23.72
CA MET A 245 -20.84 -26.22 24.24
C MET A 245 -21.58 -27.06 23.20
N ALA A 246 -21.47 -26.74 21.90
CA ALA A 246 -22.10 -27.50 20.82
C ALA A 246 -21.30 -28.74 20.38
N MET A 247 -20.07 -28.91 20.86
CA MET A 247 -19.22 -30.10 20.64
C MET A 247 -19.27 -31.13 21.79
N ARG A 248 -20.21 -30.97 22.74
CA ARG A 248 -20.54 -31.96 23.78
C ARG A 248 -21.95 -32.47 23.59
#